data_AF-A0A9W6NK36-F1
#
_entry.id   AF-A0A9W6NK36-F1
#
_cell.length_a   1.000
_cell.length_b   1.000
_cell.length_c   1.000
_cell.angle_alpha   90.00
_cell.angle_beta   90.00
_cell.angle_gamma   90.00
#
_symmetry.space_group_name_H-M   'P 1'
#
loop_
_entity.id
_entity.type
_entity.pdbx_description
1 polymer ?
#
loop_
_entity_poly.entity_id
_entity_poly.type
_entity_poly.pdbx_seq_one_letter_code
_entity_poly.pdbx_strand_id
1 'polypeptide(L)'
;MTALVIEASERWVRGRLGDATVVDTRRPLLVWEAGKPVPRYVFAESDVRAELLPADVVWRYDDPRLAGHVAVEWSAARWFEEEEEIFIHPRDPHKRVDAIPSSRHVVVEIEGVPVAETRAPVLVFETGLPIRYYIPPGDVHRDLFDRSDLRTGCPYKGTAEYLSLRAPRAENIAWYYAEPLPAVGPIRDHIAFYNEFVDHVVDGERLERPVTPFSRAH
;
A
#
# COMPACT_ATOMS: atom_id res chain seq x y z
N MET A 1 -11.77 10.82 27.06
CA MET A 1 -12.20 9.99 25.92
C MET A 1 -11.44 10.46 24.69
N THR A 2 -10.61 9.60 24.10
CA THR A 2 -9.97 9.91 22.81
C THR A 2 -11.05 10.00 21.75
N ALA A 3 -11.06 11.04 20.93
CA ALA A 3 -12.06 11.18 19.88
C ALA A 3 -11.87 10.07 18.83
N LEU A 4 -12.80 9.12 18.79
CA LEU A 4 -12.88 8.10 17.75
C LEU A 4 -13.82 8.56 16.64
N VAL A 5 -13.38 8.44 15.39
CA VAL A 5 -14.26 8.47 14.22
C VAL A 5 -14.63 7.04 13.89
N ILE A 6 -15.93 6.78 13.72
CA ILE A 6 -16.48 5.46 13.46
C ILE A 6 -17.24 5.56 12.15
N GLU A 7 -16.89 4.71 11.19
CA GLU A 7 -17.52 4.64 9.87
C GLU A 7 -17.99 3.21 9.61
N ALA A 8 -19.17 3.05 9.03
CA ALA A 8 -19.61 1.75 8.55
C ALA A 8 -18.93 1.42 7.22
N SER A 9 -18.59 0.15 7.02
CA SER A 9 -18.17 -0.38 5.72
C SER A 9 -19.16 -1.45 5.28
N GLU A 10 -19.48 -1.45 3.99
CA GLU A 10 -20.36 -2.44 3.36
C GLU A 10 -19.59 -3.65 2.81
N ARG A 11 -18.26 -3.64 2.91
CA ARG A 11 -17.43 -4.74 2.45
C ARG A 11 -17.65 -5.99 3.30
N TRP A 12 -17.65 -7.15 2.65
CA TRP A 12 -17.59 -8.43 3.33
C TRP A 12 -16.19 -8.68 3.87
N VAL A 13 -16.02 -8.61 5.18
CA VAL A 13 -14.73 -8.87 5.85
C VAL A 13 -14.74 -10.23 6.49
N ARG A 14 -13.69 -11.02 6.21
CA ARG A 14 -13.45 -12.32 6.82
C ARG A 14 -12.06 -12.40 7.43
N GLY A 15 -11.99 -12.91 8.66
CA GLY A 15 -10.76 -13.30 9.33
C GLY A 15 -10.64 -14.82 9.35
N ARG A 16 -9.49 -15.37 8.94
CA ARG A 16 -9.21 -16.81 8.97
C ARG A 16 -7.99 -17.14 9.82
N LEU A 17 -8.14 -18.12 10.70
CA LEU A 17 -7.06 -18.72 11.47
C LEU A 17 -6.90 -20.18 11.00
N GLY A 18 -5.84 -20.45 10.23
CA GLY A 18 -5.76 -21.69 9.46
C GLY A 18 -6.94 -21.81 8.50
N ASP A 19 -7.64 -22.95 8.52
CA ASP A 19 -8.84 -23.19 7.72
C ASP A 19 -10.13 -22.68 8.37
N ALA A 20 -10.07 -22.24 9.63
CA ALA A 20 -11.24 -21.79 10.36
C ALA A 20 -11.54 -20.30 10.11
N THR A 21 -12.78 -19.98 9.77
CA THR A 21 -13.28 -18.60 9.80
C THR A 21 -13.52 -18.18 11.25
N VAL A 22 -12.81 -17.13 11.70
CA VAL A 22 -12.90 -16.54 13.05
C VAL A 22 -13.67 -15.23 13.06
N VAL A 23 -13.77 -14.55 11.93
CA VAL A 23 -14.64 -13.38 11.71
C VAL A 23 -15.33 -13.53 10.36
N ASP A 24 -16.63 -13.28 10.29
CA ASP A 24 -17.40 -13.21 9.05
C ASP A 24 -18.49 -12.15 9.17
N THR A 25 -18.30 -10.99 8.52
CA THR A 25 -19.28 -9.90 8.61
C THR A 25 -19.42 -9.11 7.31
N ARG A 26 -20.63 -8.65 7.00
CA ARG A 26 -20.92 -7.72 5.88
C ARG A 26 -21.20 -6.29 6.37
N ARG A 27 -20.91 -6.04 7.64
CA ARG A 27 -21.16 -4.77 8.32
C ARG A 27 -20.03 -4.41 9.29
N PRO A 28 -18.74 -4.57 8.91
CA PRO A 28 -17.66 -4.15 9.77
C PRO A 28 -17.71 -2.64 9.99
N LEU A 29 -17.31 -2.21 11.17
CA LEU A 29 -17.02 -0.81 11.45
C LEU A 29 -15.53 -0.56 11.23
N LEU A 30 -15.20 0.61 10.70
CA LEU A 30 -13.87 1.17 10.68
C LEU A 30 -13.77 2.18 11.82
N VAL A 31 -12.80 1.97 12.70
CA VAL A 31 -12.51 2.89 13.81
C VAL A 31 -11.18 3.58 13.58
N TRP A 32 -11.22 4.90 13.55
CA TRP A 32 -10.06 5.77 13.42
C TRP A 32 -9.65 6.29 14.80
N GLU A 33 -8.45 5.90 15.22
CA GLU A 33 -7.83 6.34 16.46
C GLU A 33 -6.99 7.60 16.20
N ALA A 34 -7.10 8.60 17.08
CA ALA A 34 -6.27 9.80 16.98
C ALA A 34 -4.77 9.45 16.96
N GLY A 35 -4.05 9.99 15.98
CA GLY A 35 -2.61 9.74 15.78
C GLY A 35 -2.26 8.43 15.07
N LYS A 36 -3.26 7.62 14.67
CA LYS A 36 -3.04 6.46 13.79
C LYS A 36 -3.35 6.85 12.34
N PRO A 37 -2.48 6.48 11.38
CA PRO A 37 -2.67 6.84 9.98
C PRO A 37 -3.68 5.93 9.24
N VAL A 38 -4.12 4.85 9.88
CA VAL A 38 -4.97 3.81 9.27
C VAL A 38 -6.07 3.38 10.24
N PRO A 39 -7.23 2.94 9.74
CA PRO A 39 -8.32 2.49 10.60
C PRO A 39 -8.08 1.07 11.12
N ARG A 40 -8.87 0.67 12.11
CA ARG A 40 -9.03 -0.73 12.53
C ARG A 40 -10.42 -1.24 12.19
N TYR A 41 -10.54 -2.53 11.89
CA TYR A 41 -11.87 -3.15 11.88
C TYR A 41 -12.36 -3.41 13.30
N VAL A 42 -13.66 -3.22 13.46
CA VAL A 42 -14.43 -3.53 14.65
C VAL A 42 -15.70 -4.26 14.21
N PHE A 43 -16.06 -5.32 14.92
CA PHE A 43 -17.08 -6.27 14.50
C PHE A 43 -18.13 -6.44 15.58
N ALA A 44 -19.38 -6.74 15.20
CA ALA A 44 -20.36 -7.20 16.17
C ALA A 44 -19.85 -8.49 16.85
N GLU A 45 -20.04 -8.62 18.16
CA GLU A 45 -19.56 -9.81 18.90
C GLU A 45 -20.10 -11.12 18.34
N SER A 46 -21.33 -11.12 17.82
CA SER A 46 -21.96 -12.28 17.18
C SER A 46 -21.27 -12.74 15.90
N ASP A 47 -20.50 -11.86 15.27
CA ASP A 47 -19.83 -12.11 13.99
C ASP A 47 -18.38 -12.61 14.21
N VAL A 48 -17.95 -12.73 15.48
CA VAL A 48 -16.60 -13.14 15.89
C VAL A 48 -16.65 -14.42 16.72
N ARG A 49 -15.92 -15.44 16.26
CA ARG A 49 -15.72 -16.70 16.98
C ARG A 49 -14.54 -16.60 17.93
N ALA A 50 -14.74 -15.85 19.01
CA ALA A 50 -13.70 -15.56 20.00
C ALA A 50 -13.15 -16.83 20.67
N GLU A 51 -13.92 -17.92 20.73
CA GLU A 51 -13.50 -19.21 21.28
C GLU A 51 -12.36 -19.89 20.48
N LEU A 52 -12.16 -19.47 19.24
CA LEU A 52 -11.05 -19.94 18.40
C LEU A 52 -9.80 -19.05 18.46
N LEU A 53 -9.91 -17.87 19.08
CA LEU A 53 -8.84 -16.89 19.12
C LEU A 53 -8.12 -16.95 20.49
N PRO A 54 -6.83 -16.59 20.55
CA PRO A 54 -6.17 -16.32 21.82
C PRO A 54 -6.94 -15.27 22.64
N ALA A 55 -6.93 -15.41 23.97
CA ALA A 55 -7.76 -14.56 24.83
C ALA A 55 -7.35 -13.07 24.84
N ASP A 56 -6.10 -12.76 24.51
CA ASP A 56 -5.50 -11.44 24.55
C ASP A 56 -5.56 -10.69 23.21
N VAL A 57 -6.08 -11.33 22.15
CA VAL A 57 -6.19 -10.72 20.81
C VAL A 57 -7.58 -10.14 20.50
N VAL A 58 -8.53 -10.22 21.44
CA VAL A 58 -9.88 -9.66 21.29
C VAL A 58 -10.14 -8.67 22.41
N TRP A 59 -10.50 -7.43 22.07
CA TRP A 59 -10.77 -6.39 23.06
C TRP A 59 -11.95 -5.51 22.67
N ARG A 60 -12.38 -4.67 23.61
CA ARG A 60 -13.45 -3.69 23.43
C ARG A 60 -12.91 -2.28 23.62
N TYR A 61 -13.48 -1.33 22.90
CA TYR A 61 -13.27 0.09 23.16
C TYR A 61 -14.15 0.55 24.32
N ASP A 62 -13.63 1.45 25.15
CA ASP A 62 -14.43 2.19 26.13
C ASP A 62 -15.15 3.36 25.45
N ASP A 63 -16.07 3.03 24.53
CA ASP A 63 -16.93 3.97 23.83
C ASP A 63 -18.35 3.37 23.71
N PRO A 64 -19.39 4.00 24.29
CA PRO A 64 -20.75 3.49 24.24
C PRO A 64 -21.30 3.26 22.83
N ARG A 65 -20.76 3.96 21.81
CA ARG A 65 -21.16 3.78 20.40
C ARG A 65 -20.69 2.44 19.82
N LEU A 66 -19.72 1.79 20.46
CA LEU A 66 -19.17 0.49 20.10
C LEU A 66 -19.65 -0.62 21.05
N ALA A 67 -20.69 -0.38 21.85
CA ALA A 67 -21.27 -1.41 22.70
C ALA A 67 -21.70 -2.63 21.87
N GLY A 68 -21.40 -3.84 22.38
CA GLY A 68 -21.65 -5.10 21.66
C GLY A 68 -20.73 -5.36 20.46
N HIS A 69 -19.65 -4.57 20.31
CA HIS A 69 -18.63 -4.77 19.30
C HIS A 69 -17.26 -5.04 19.91
N VAL A 70 -16.43 -5.78 19.17
CA VAL A 70 -15.05 -6.11 19.53
C VAL A 70 -14.11 -5.83 18.38
N ALA A 71 -12.88 -5.48 18.72
CA ALA A 71 -11.75 -5.48 17.80
C ALA A 71 -10.99 -6.80 17.94
N VAL A 72 -10.32 -7.20 16.86
CA VAL A 72 -9.43 -8.37 16.82
C VAL A 72 -8.06 -7.90 16.37
N GLU A 73 -7.01 -8.39 17.02
CA GLU A 73 -5.63 -8.04 16.70
C GLU A 73 -5.34 -8.43 15.25
N TRP A 74 -4.75 -7.51 14.48
CA TRP A 74 -4.56 -7.72 13.05
C TRP A 74 -3.73 -8.97 12.76
N SER A 75 -2.70 -9.24 13.57
CA SER A 75 -1.84 -10.41 13.40
C SER A 75 -2.49 -11.74 13.78
N ALA A 76 -3.67 -11.75 14.40
CA ALA A 76 -4.32 -12.97 14.87
C ALA A 76 -4.96 -13.81 13.76
N ALA A 77 -5.12 -13.25 12.55
CA ALA A 77 -5.77 -13.90 11.44
C ALA A 77 -5.22 -13.40 10.09
N ARG A 78 -5.46 -14.19 9.04
CA ARG A 78 -5.43 -13.69 7.65
C ARG A 78 -6.74 -13.01 7.35
N TRP A 79 -6.69 -11.87 6.68
CA TRP A 79 -7.87 -11.03 6.47
C TRP A 79 -8.23 -10.96 4.99
N PHE A 80 -9.52 -10.91 4.70
CA PHE A 80 -10.05 -10.80 3.36
C PHE A 80 -11.12 -9.72 3.32
N GLU A 81 -11.05 -8.84 2.31
CA GLU A 81 -12.16 -8.00 1.88
C GLU A 81 -12.74 -8.59 0.60
N GLU A 82 -14.03 -8.92 0.62
CA GLU A 82 -14.59 -9.82 -0.38
C GLU A 82 -13.69 -11.07 -0.49
N GLU A 83 -13.39 -11.54 -1.69
CA GLU A 83 -12.50 -12.68 -1.92
C GLU A 83 -11.00 -12.30 -2.01
N GLU A 84 -10.65 -11.03 -1.83
CA GLU A 84 -9.27 -10.55 -1.93
C GLU A 84 -8.61 -10.49 -0.56
N GLU A 85 -7.45 -11.14 -0.42
CA GLU A 85 -6.65 -11.06 0.80
C GLU A 85 -6.13 -9.63 1.00
N ILE A 86 -6.29 -9.12 2.21
CA ILE A 86 -5.78 -7.84 2.67
C ILE A 86 -4.75 -8.09 3.79
N PHE A 87 -3.64 -7.37 3.71
CA PHE A 87 -2.50 -7.55 4.61
C PHE A 87 -1.94 -6.17 5.01
N ILE A 88 -1.08 -6.14 6.02
CA ILE A 88 -0.58 -4.92 6.70
C ILE A 88 -1.63 -4.20 7.56
N HIS A 89 -2.75 -3.77 6.99
CA HIS A 89 -3.82 -3.06 7.72
C HIS A 89 -5.14 -3.00 6.90
N PRO A 90 -6.28 -2.68 7.54
CA PRO A 90 -7.54 -2.40 6.84
C PRO A 90 -7.42 -1.30 5.79
N ARG A 91 -8.15 -1.43 4.67
CA ARG A 91 -8.18 -0.39 3.65
C ARG A 91 -9.02 0.80 4.08
N ASP A 92 -8.49 1.99 3.86
CA ASP A 92 -9.23 3.24 3.93
C ASP A 92 -10.19 3.33 2.72
N PRO A 93 -11.51 3.46 2.93
CA PRO A 93 -12.49 3.57 1.86
C PRO A 93 -12.34 4.84 1.01
N HIS A 94 -11.66 5.87 1.52
CA HIS A 94 -11.42 7.14 0.84
C HIS A 94 -10.08 7.17 0.09
N LYS A 95 -9.23 6.15 0.29
CA LYS A 95 -7.98 6.00 -0.44
C LYS A 95 -8.24 5.47 -1.84
N ARG A 96 -7.81 6.22 -2.86
CA ARG A 96 -7.81 5.80 -4.26
C ARG A 96 -6.38 5.60 -4.76
N VAL A 97 -6.22 4.60 -5.62
CA VAL A 97 -4.96 4.27 -6.31
C VAL A 97 -5.31 3.92 -7.74
N ASP A 98 -5.15 4.88 -8.65
CA ASP A 98 -5.47 4.70 -10.07
C ASP A 98 -4.18 4.48 -10.85
N ALA A 99 -4.07 3.37 -11.57
CA ALA A 99 -2.94 3.05 -12.44
C ALA A 99 -3.35 3.21 -13.91
N ILE A 100 -2.93 4.32 -14.53
CA ILE A 100 -3.42 4.75 -15.84
C ILE A 100 -2.26 4.77 -16.85
N PRO A 101 -2.32 3.99 -17.95
CA PRO A 101 -1.35 4.08 -19.04
C PRO A 101 -1.31 5.49 -19.66
N SER A 102 -0.14 5.92 -20.08
CA SER A 102 0.09 7.24 -20.67
C SER A 102 1.06 7.17 -21.83
N SER A 103 1.07 8.23 -22.65
CA SER A 103 2.02 8.45 -23.73
C SER A 103 3.02 9.59 -23.45
N ARG A 104 3.04 10.09 -22.20
CA ARG A 104 4.00 11.10 -21.78
C ARG A 104 5.42 10.58 -21.92
N HIS A 105 6.33 11.44 -22.35
CA HIS A 105 7.75 11.13 -22.35
C HIS A 105 8.30 11.34 -20.94
N VAL A 106 8.85 10.29 -20.33
CA VAL A 106 9.41 10.34 -18.98
C VAL A 106 10.86 9.90 -19.03
N VAL A 107 11.76 10.75 -18.54
CA VAL A 107 13.17 10.43 -18.31
C VAL A 107 13.44 10.48 -16.81
N VAL A 108 14.18 9.51 -16.30
CA VAL A 108 14.65 9.46 -14.92
C VAL A 108 16.17 9.54 -14.90
N GLU A 109 16.69 10.51 -14.15
CA GLU A 109 18.12 10.73 -13.98
C GLU A 109 18.49 10.60 -12.50
N ILE A 110 19.64 9.97 -12.24
CA ILE A 110 20.26 9.92 -10.91
C ILE A 110 21.65 10.52 -11.03
N GLU A 111 21.89 11.62 -10.31
CA GLU A 111 23.15 12.40 -10.40
C GLU A 111 23.52 12.77 -11.84
N GLY A 112 22.52 13.07 -12.69
CA GLY A 112 22.71 13.42 -14.09
C GLY A 112 22.94 12.24 -15.04
N VAL A 113 22.92 11.00 -14.55
CA VAL A 113 22.96 9.79 -15.38
C VAL A 113 21.54 9.33 -15.68
N PRO A 114 21.11 9.26 -16.95
CA PRO A 114 19.82 8.66 -17.32
C PRO A 114 19.81 7.18 -16.96
N VAL A 115 18.85 6.78 -16.13
CA VAL A 115 18.66 5.38 -15.71
C VAL A 115 17.40 4.75 -16.32
N ALA A 116 16.50 5.57 -16.85
CA ALA A 116 15.30 5.12 -17.56
C ALA A 116 14.76 6.22 -18.49
N GLU A 117 14.17 5.81 -19.62
CA GLU A 117 13.49 6.70 -20.56
C GLU A 117 12.35 5.96 -21.26
N THR A 118 11.12 6.46 -21.17
CA THR A 118 9.93 5.82 -21.76
C THR A 118 8.96 6.80 -22.38
N ARG A 119 8.18 6.32 -23.36
CA ARG A 119 6.99 6.99 -23.91
C ARG A 119 5.71 6.19 -23.67
N ALA A 120 5.77 5.16 -22.84
CA ALA A 120 4.64 4.32 -22.48
C ALA A 120 4.58 4.06 -20.95
N PRO A 121 4.71 5.07 -20.08
CA PRO A 121 4.64 4.86 -18.65
C PRO A 121 3.21 4.53 -18.20
N VAL A 122 3.10 3.88 -17.06
CA VAL A 122 1.85 3.85 -16.27
C VAL A 122 1.97 4.88 -15.15
N LEU A 123 1.05 5.83 -15.10
CA LEU A 123 1.01 6.85 -14.05
C LEU A 123 0.12 6.34 -12.92
N VAL A 124 0.67 6.31 -11.71
CA VAL A 124 -0.10 5.99 -10.50
C VAL A 124 -0.46 7.27 -9.76
N PHE A 125 -1.76 7.49 -9.62
CA PHE A 125 -2.36 8.55 -8.84
C PHE A 125 -2.85 7.97 -7.52
N GLU A 126 -2.24 8.38 -6.42
CA GLU A 126 -2.58 7.88 -5.09
C GLU A 126 -3.01 9.03 -4.18
N THR A 127 -4.13 8.88 -3.48
CA THR A 127 -4.65 9.92 -2.58
C THR A 127 -3.56 10.38 -1.60
N GLY A 128 -3.24 11.68 -1.65
CA GLY A 128 -2.29 12.34 -0.76
C GLY A 128 -0.81 12.16 -1.12
N LEU A 129 -0.48 11.53 -2.27
CA LEU A 129 0.90 11.35 -2.72
C LEU A 129 1.13 11.98 -4.10
N PRO A 130 2.38 12.36 -4.44
CA PRO A 130 2.73 12.76 -5.79
C PRO A 130 2.54 11.61 -6.79
N ILE A 131 2.41 11.95 -8.07
CA ILE A 131 2.33 10.98 -9.16
C ILE A 131 3.59 10.11 -9.14
N ARG A 132 3.42 8.79 -9.20
CA ARG A 132 4.52 7.86 -9.44
C ARG A 132 4.48 7.39 -10.89
N TYR A 133 5.64 7.42 -11.53
CA TYR A 133 5.81 6.99 -12.92
C TYR A 133 6.37 5.56 -12.91
N TYR A 134 5.54 4.61 -13.32
CA TYR A 134 5.93 3.21 -13.48
C TYR A 134 6.39 2.99 -14.92
N ILE A 135 7.66 2.64 -15.06
CA ILE A 135 8.36 2.55 -16.34
C ILE A 135 8.44 1.08 -16.76
N PRO A 136 8.07 0.73 -18.01
CA PRO A 136 8.23 -0.63 -18.51
C PRO A 136 9.67 -1.13 -18.31
N PRO A 137 9.89 -2.40 -17.93
CA PRO A 137 11.23 -2.88 -17.58
C PRO A 137 12.23 -2.85 -18.74
N GLY A 138 11.75 -2.83 -20.00
CA GLY A 138 12.60 -2.69 -21.19
C GLY A 138 13.13 -1.27 -21.42
N ASP A 139 12.53 -0.28 -20.76
CA ASP A 139 12.86 1.15 -20.87
C ASP A 139 13.74 1.63 -19.69
N VAL A 140 14.22 0.68 -18.87
CA VAL A 140 15.10 0.92 -17.73
C VAL A 140 16.46 0.28 -18.00
N HIS A 141 17.54 0.98 -17.70
CA HIS A 141 18.90 0.45 -17.73
C HIS A 141 19.13 -0.51 -16.55
N ARG A 142 18.49 -1.67 -16.58
CA ARG A 142 18.47 -2.66 -15.48
C ARG A 142 19.86 -3.20 -15.14
N ASP A 143 20.78 -3.14 -16.08
CA ASP A 143 22.21 -3.45 -15.94
C ASP A 143 22.98 -2.42 -15.08
N LEU A 144 22.32 -1.39 -14.56
CA LEU A 144 22.87 -0.50 -13.53
C LEU A 144 22.46 -0.91 -12.10
N PHE A 145 21.49 -1.81 -11.96
CA PHE A 145 20.85 -2.14 -10.69
C PHE A 145 21.16 -3.56 -10.21
N ASP A 146 21.19 -3.72 -8.89
CA ASP A 146 21.15 -4.99 -8.18
C ASP A 146 19.80 -5.17 -7.49
N ARG A 147 19.35 -6.41 -7.35
CA ARG A 147 18.21 -6.71 -6.48
C ARG A 147 18.58 -6.49 -5.03
N SER A 148 17.64 -5.95 -4.28
CA SER A 148 17.69 -5.87 -2.82
C SER A 148 16.87 -7.00 -2.20
N ASP A 149 17.24 -7.40 -0.98
CA ASP A 149 16.46 -8.33 -0.16
C ASP A 149 15.24 -7.63 0.48
N LEU A 150 15.15 -6.30 0.39
CA LEU A 150 14.04 -5.53 0.93
C LEU A 150 12.74 -5.85 0.19
N ARG A 151 11.70 -6.13 0.97
CA ARG A 151 10.32 -6.22 0.52
C ARG A 151 9.41 -5.43 1.45
N THR A 152 8.44 -4.72 0.89
CA THR A 152 7.44 -3.98 1.67
C THR A 152 6.03 -4.32 1.19
N GLY A 153 5.07 -4.34 2.12
CA GLY A 153 3.67 -4.61 1.78
C GLY A 153 2.85 -3.33 1.66
N CYS A 154 1.92 -3.32 0.71
CA CYS A 154 0.91 -2.28 0.57
C CYS A 154 -0.47 -2.93 0.36
N PRO A 155 -1.47 -2.64 1.20
CA PRO A 155 -2.80 -3.26 1.06
C PRO A 155 -3.52 -2.87 -0.23
N TYR A 156 -3.04 -1.87 -0.97
CA TYR A 156 -3.62 -1.38 -2.22
C TYR A 156 -2.87 -1.83 -3.47
N LYS A 157 -1.61 -2.26 -3.34
CA LYS A 157 -0.75 -2.53 -4.51
C LYS A 157 -0.16 -3.93 -4.53
N GLY A 158 -0.01 -4.60 -3.39
CA GLY A 158 0.71 -5.87 -3.32
C GLY A 158 2.00 -5.76 -2.52
N THR A 159 2.94 -6.66 -2.79
CA THR A 159 4.29 -6.65 -2.20
C THR A 159 5.27 -6.02 -3.19
N ALA A 160 5.92 -4.93 -2.77
CA ALA A 160 6.97 -4.28 -3.53
C ALA A 160 8.31 -5.00 -3.32
N GLU A 161 9.06 -5.13 -4.40
CA GLU A 161 10.45 -5.60 -4.41
C GLU A 161 11.37 -4.49 -4.86
N TYR A 162 12.56 -4.40 -4.26
CA TYR A 162 13.43 -3.24 -4.41
C TYR A 162 14.69 -3.52 -5.22
N LEU A 163 15.18 -2.47 -5.86
CA LEU A 163 16.41 -2.41 -6.65
C LEU A 163 17.31 -1.29 -6.11
N SER A 164 18.61 -1.56 -6.07
CA SER A 164 19.65 -0.61 -5.66
C SER A 164 20.55 -0.28 -6.84
N LEU A 165 20.83 1.01 -7.05
CA LEU A 165 21.78 1.46 -8.06
C LEU A 165 23.21 1.16 -7.59
N ARG A 166 24.05 0.60 -8.48
CA ARG A 166 25.45 0.26 -8.16
C ARG A 166 26.34 1.49 -8.00
N ALA A 167 26.30 2.40 -8.96
CA ALA A 167 27.19 3.54 -9.05
C ALA A 167 26.50 4.71 -9.78
N PRO A 168 26.36 5.89 -9.15
CA PRO A 168 26.56 6.12 -7.70
C PRO A 168 25.69 5.17 -6.87
N ARG A 169 26.15 4.79 -5.67
CA ARG A 169 25.40 3.85 -4.85
C ARG A 169 24.13 4.52 -4.33
N ALA A 170 22.97 3.96 -4.66
CA ALA A 170 21.68 4.38 -4.10
C ALA A 170 20.87 3.14 -3.72
N GLU A 171 20.72 2.89 -2.42
CA GLU A 171 20.05 1.69 -1.92
C GLU A 171 18.53 1.81 -1.99
N ASN A 172 17.87 0.75 -2.47
CA ASN A 172 16.40 0.67 -2.53
C ASN A 172 15.75 1.87 -3.25
N ILE A 173 16.46 2.49 -4.19
CA ILE A 173 16.03 3.72 -4.88
C ILE A 173 14.85 3.49 -5.81
N ALA A 174 14.69 2.25 -6.28
CA ALA A 174 13.62 1.84 -7.17
C ALA A 174 12.91 0.60 -6.64
N TRP A 175 11.66 0.43 -7.04
CA TRP A 175 10.87 -0.75 -6.70
C TRP A 175 9.94 -1.15 -7.85
N TYR A 176 9.44 -2.36 -7.78
CA TYR A 176 8.43 -2.89 -8.70
C TYR A 176 7.50 -3.85 -7.96
N TYR A 177 6.35 -4.17 -8.58
CA TYR A 177 5.41 -5.18 -8.11
C TYR A 177 5.36 -6.31 -9.12
N ALA A 178 5.89 -7.49 -8.78
CA ALA A 178 5.83 -8.68 -9.63
C ALA A 178 4.41 -9.25 -9.74
N GLU A 179 3.69 -9.19 -8.62
CA GLU A 179 2.31 -9.65 -8.47
C GLU A 179 1.48 -8.52 -7.84
N PRO A 180 1.18 -7.45 -8.59
CA PRO A 180 0.36 -6.38 -8.08
C PRO A 180 -1.08 -6.85 -7.86
N LEU A 181 -1.79 -6.18 -6.95
CA LEU A 181 -3.22 -6.40 -6.79
C LEU A 181 -3.98 -6.05 -8.09
N PRO A 182 -5.09 -6.75 -8.40
CA PRO A 182 -5.87 -6.55 -9.62
C PRO A 182 -6.20 -5.09 -9.95
N ALA A 183 -6.55 -4.29 -8.93
CA ALA A 183 -6.91 -2.87 -9.09
C ALA A 183 -5.80 -2.00 -9.70
N VAL A 184 -4.53 -2.41 -9.55
CA VAL A 184 -3.37 -1.73 -10.12
C VAL A 184 -2.58 -2.63 -11.07
N GLY A 185 -3.23 -3.66 -11.63
CA GLY A 185 -2.63 -4.63 -12.55
C GLY A 185 -1.71 -4.06 -13.65
N PRO A 186 -2.00 -2.89 -14.26
CA PRO A 186 -1.13 -2.28 -15.26
C PRO A 186 0.31 -2.03 -14.83
N ILE A 187 0.62 -1.91 -13.53
CA ILE A 187 1.99 -1.65 -13.04
C ILE A 187 2.85 -2.92 -12.92
N ARG A 188 2.32 -4.09 -13.31
CA ARG A 188 3.02 -5.37 -13.18
C ARG A 188 4.41 -5.29 -13.80
N ASP A 189 5.43 -5.63 -13.02
CA ASP A 189 6.86 -5.61 -13.38
C ASP A 189 7.41 -4.24 -13.81
N HIS A 190 6.60 -3.18 -13.80
CA HIS A 190 7.07 -1.83 -14.09
C HIS A 190 7.83 -1.28 -12.88
N ILE A 191 8.87 -0.50 -13.17
CA ILE A 191 9.79 0.02 -12.17
C ILE A 191 9.45 1.48 -11.90
N ALA A 192 9.26 1.81 -10.62
CA ALA A 192 9.13 3.18 -10.16
C ALA A 192 10.34 3.57 -9.30
N PHE A 193 10.58 4.87 -9.20
CA PHE A 193 11.67 5.47 -8.45
C PHE A 193 11.12 6.41 -7.39
N TYR A 194 11.86 6.64 -6.31
CA TYR A 194 11.50 7.67 -5.34
C TYR A 194 11.76 9.04 -5.95
N ASN A 195 10.70 9.73 -6.42
CA ASN A 195 10.79 11.09 -6.99
C ASN A 195 11.54 12.08 -6.08
N GLU A 196 11.53 11.83 -4.77
CA GLU A 196 12.23 12.59 -3.73
C GLU A 196 13.76 12.60 -3.92
N PHE A 197 14.29 11.58 -4.59
CA PHE A 197 15.73 11.30 -4.68
C PHE A 197 16.25 11.18 -6.11
N VAL A 198 15.39 11.29 -7.11
CA VAL A 198 15.75 11.25 -8.54
C VAL A 198 15.23 12.48 -9.25
N ASP A 199 15.83 12.83 -10.39
CA ASP A 199 15.32 13.88 -11.25
C ASP A 199 14.39 13.28 -12.30
N HIS A 200 13.18 13.82 -12.40
CA HIS A 200 12.22 13.46 -13.45
C HIS A 200 12.14 14.58 -14.47
N VAL A 201 12.27 14.23 -15.75
CA VAL A 201 11.90 15.11 -16.87
C VAL A 201 10.69 14.51 -17.55
N VAL A 202 9.58 15.25 -17.57
CA VAL A 202 8.31 14.80 -18.15
C VAL A 202 7.92 15.75 -19.27
N ASP A 203 7.77 15.22 -20.47
CA ASP A 203 7.47 15.98 -21.69
C ASP A 203 8.43 17.17 -21.92
N GLY A 204 9.70 16.98 -21.54
CA GLY A 204 10.76 18.00 -21.65
C GLY A 204 10.84 18.96 -20.45
N GLU A 205 9.91 18.88 -19.50
CA GLU A 205 9.91 19.71 -18.30
C GLU A 205 10.51 18.98 -17.11
N ARG A 206 11.55 19.55 -16.49
CA ARG A 206 12.12 19.00 -15.26
C ARG A 206 11.22 19.32 -14.08
N LEU A 207 10.82 18.28 -13.35
CA LEU A 207 9.96 18.40 -12.17
C LEU A 207 10.78 18.70 -10.90
N GLU A 208 10.19 19.43 -9.97
CA GLU A 208 10.74 19.58 -8.62
C GLU A 208 10.60 18.28 -7.83
N ARG A 209 11.60 17.97 -7.01
CA ARG A 209 11.55 16.82 -6.10
C ARG A 209 10.53 17.11 -4.98
N PRO A 210 9.52 16.27 -4.78
CA PRO A 210 8.50 16.53 -3.78
C PRO A 210 9.04 16.32 -2.36
N VAL A 211 8.44 17.01 -1.38
CA VAL A 211 8.63 16.71 0.05
C VAL A 211 7.46 15.86 0.52
N THR A 212 7.72 14.62 0.88
CA THR A 212 6.72 13.62 1.28
C THR A 212 7.17 12.89 2.55
N PRO A 213 6.34 12.00 3.12
CA PRO A 213 6.77 11.12 4.21
C PRO A 213 7.99 10.25 3.86
N PHE A 214 8.30 10.07 2.57
CA PHE A 214 9.43 9.27 2.10
C PHE A 214 10.73 10.07 1.97
N SER A 215 10.70 11.41 2.02
CA SER A 215 11.88 12.26 1.83
C SER A 215 12.94 12.15 2.94
N ARG A 216 12.64 11.46 4.05
CA ARG A 216 13.57 11.28 5.18
C ARG A 216 14.17 9.88 5.28
N ALA A 217 13.81 8.97 4.38
CA ALA A 217 14.33 7.62 4.37
C ALA A 217 15.59 7.57 3.52
N HIS A 218 16.75 7.36 4.14
CA HIS A 218 17.83 6.44 3.77
C HIS A 218 18.84 6.41 4.91
#